data_AF-A0A350IMX7-F1
#
_entry.id   AF-A0A350IMX7-F1
#
_cell.length_a   1.000
_cell.length_b   1.000
_cell.length_c   1.000
_cell.angle_alpha   90.00
_cell.angle_beta   90.00
_cell.angle_gamma   90.00
#
_symmetry.space_group_name_H-M   'P 1'
#
loop_
_entity.id
_entity.type
_entity.pdbx_description
1 polymer ?
#
loop_
_entity_poly.entity_id
_entity_poly.type
_entity_poly.pdbx_seq_one_letter_code
_entity_poly.pdbx_strand_id
1 'polypeptide(L)'
;MLELLDGEGELFPNIFVIPTNGHTPSMQMVKISDQGQTILYIADLIPTHSHIPYPYILGFDNFPLTTLEEKKKYLPQIYEEGWTIALEHDMKYQACTIKPNAKGKGFEFDKEVIITDANLHEL
;
A
#
# COMPACT_ATOMS: atom_id res chain seq x y z
N MET A 1 2.46 -9.40 26.50
CA MET A 1 2.37 -10.74 25.88
C MET A 1 2.63 -10.54 24.39
N LEU A 2 3.46 -11.36 23.77
CA LEU A 2 3.73 -11.31 22.33
C LEU A 2 2.77 -12.27 21.64
N GLU A 3 2.09 -11.80 20.60
CA GLU A 3 1.20 -12.60 19.76
C GLU A 3 1.79 -12.65 18.35
N LEU A 4 1.93 -13.85 17.80
CA LEU A 4 2.44 -14.07 16.45
C LEU A 4 1.29 -14.51 15.56
N LEU A 5 1.21 -13.95 14.36
CA LEU A 5 0.24 -14.32 13.33
C LEU A 5 0.93 -15.20 12.29
N ASP A 6 0.23 -16.23 11.82
CA ASP A 6 0.65 -17.06 10.69
C ASP A 6 -0.11 -16.64 9.44
N GLY A 7 0.53 -15.85 8.58
CA GLY A 7 -0.06 -15.34 7.35
C GLY A 7 -0.92 -14.08 7.54
N GLU A 8 -1.95 -13.96 6.71
CA GLU A 8 -2.93 -12.86 6.74
C GLU A 8 -3.91 -13.04 7.92
N GLY A 9 -4.23 -11.96 8.63
CA GLY A 9 -5.13 -12.05 9.77
C GLY A 9 -5.55 -10.72 10.37
N GLU A 10 -6.59 -10.76 11.21
CA GLU A 10 -7.05 -9.61 11.99
C GLU A 10 -6.17 -9.46 13.24
N LEU A 11 -5.57 -8.29 13.43
CA LEU A 11 -4.75 -7.97 14.60
C LEU A 11 -5.58 -7.30 15.70
N PHE A 12 -6.48 -6.40 15.30
CA PHE A 12 -7.45 -5.72 16.15
C PHE A 12 -8.75 -5.53 15.37
N PRO A 13 -9.89 -5.22 16.02
CA PRO A 13 -11.12 -4.91 15.30
C PRO A 13 -10.90 -3.92 14.17
N ASN A 14 -11.19 -4.37 12.95
CA ASN A 14 -11.03 -3.63 11.69
C ASN A 14 -9.59 -3.30 11.26
N ILE A 15 -8.57 -3.92 11.87
CA ILE A 15 -7.16 -3.79 11.50
C ILE A 15 -6.66 -5.17 11.09
N PHE A 16 -6.41 -5.34 9.80
CA PHE A 16 -5.91 -6.57 9.19
C PHE A 16 -4.47 -6.40 8.72
N VAL A 17 -3.66 -7.44 8.87
CA VAL A 17 -2.30 -7.51 8.30
C VAL A 17 -2.29 -8.44 7.11
N ILE A 18 -1.62 -8.02 6.03
CA ILE A 18 -1.52 -8.77 4.78
C ILE A 18 -0.03 -8.94 4.45
N PRO A 19 0.53 -10.15 4.59
CA PRO A 19 1.92 -10.39 4.24
C PRO A 19 2.18 -10.30 2.74
N THR A 20 3.35 -9.77 2.42
CA THR A 20 3.99 -9.68 1.11
C THR A 20 5.45 -10.11 1.27
N ASN A 21 6.06 -10.57 0.19
CA ASN A 21 7.34 -11.27 0.20
C ASN A 21 8.29 -10.74 -0.88
N GLY A 22 7.86 -9.78 -1.70
CA GLY A 22 8.69 -9.15 -2.73
C GLY A 22 9.82 -8.32 -2.15
N HIS A 23 9.48 -7.29 -1.38
CA HIS A 23 10.45 -6.37 -0.80
C HIS A 23 11.37 -7.07 0.21
N THR A 24 10.78 -7.61 1.28
CA THR A 24 11.44 -8.50 2.25
C THR A 24 10.51 -9.66 2.61
N PRO A 25 11.02 -10.81 3.06
CA PRO A 25 10.19 -11.92 3.50
C PRO A 25 9.21 -11.49 4.59
N SER A 26 7.92 -11.75 4.39
CA SER A 26 6.86 -11.46 5.36
C SER A 26 6.71 -10.00 5.78
N MET A 27 7.07 -9.05 4.89
CA MET A 27 6.68 -7.64 5.06
C MET A 27 5.15 -7.53 5.12
N GLN A 28 4.61 -6.81 6.08
CA GLN A 28 3.16 -6.70 6.27
C GLN A 28 2.64 -5.35 5.77
N MET A 29 1.66 -5.40 4.88
CA MET A 29 0.74 -4.27 4.69
C MET A 29 -0.29 -4.26 5.82
N VAL A 30 -0.81 -3.08 6.17
CA VAL A 30 -1.84 -2.93 7.20
C VAL A 30 -3.09 -2.32 6.58
N LYS A 31 -4.18 -3.07 6.56
CA LYS A 31 -5.50 -2.65 6.09
C LYS A 31 -6.34 -2.21 7.28
N ILE A 32 -6.77 -0.96 7.29
CA ILE A 32 -7.63 -0.37 8.31
C ILE A 32 -8.95 0.01 7.65
N SER A 33 -10.07 -0.49 8.17
CA SER A 33 -11.39 -0.20 7.62
C SER A 33 -12.30 0.42 8.68
N ASP A 34 -13.08 1.44 8.33
CA ASP A 34 -14.16 1.94 9.17
C ASP A 34 -15.28 2.53 8.32
N GLN A 35 -16.54 2.27 8.69
CA GLN A 35 -17.73 2.84 8.05
C GLN A 35 -17.72 2.75 6.51
N GLY A 36 -17.25 1.63 5.95
CA GLY A 36 -17.19 1.38 4.51
C GLY A 36 -16.03 2.06 3.77
N GLN A 37 -15.13 2.75 4.49
CA GLN A 37 -13.90 3.30 3.96
C GLN A 37 -12.71 2.43 4.39
N THR A 38 -11.69 2.36 3.54
CA THR A 38 -10.47 1.61 3.83
C THR A 38 -9.23 2.43 3.50
N ILE A 39 -8.29 2.47 4.45
CA ILE A 39 -6.92 2.93 4.23
C ILE A 39 -6.01 1.71 4.31
N LEU A 40 -5.15 1.56 3.30
CA LEU A 40 -4.11 0.54 3.24
C LEU A 40 -2.75 1.21 3.42
N TYR A 41 -2.10 0.95 4.54
CA TYR A 41 -0.66 1.16 4.67
C TYR A 41 0.04 0.10 3.83
N ILE A 42 0.53 0.50 2.66
CA ILE A 42 1.03 -0.43 1.63
C ILE A 42 2.50 -0.83 1.83
N ALA A 43 3.19 -0.17 2.76
CA ALA A 43 4.62 -0.34 3.01
C ALA A 43 5.44 -0.23 1.70
N ASP A 44 6.58 -0.93 1.65
CA ASP A 44 7.52 -0.86 0.53
C ASP A 44 7.07 -1.63 -0.72
N LEU A 45 5.82 -2.14 -0.76
CA LEU A 45 5.25 -2.65 -2.02
C LEU A 45 5.08 -1.50 -3.02
N ILE A 46 4.72 -0.31 -2.50
CA ILE A 46 4.66 0.97 -3.24
C ILE A 46 5.17 2.07 -2.29
N PRO A 47 6.50 2.25 -2.19
CA PRO A 47 7.07 3.20 -1.23
C PRO A 47 6.70 4.65 -1.54
N THR A 48 6.55 4.98 -2.84
CA THR A 48 6.18 6.32 -3.32
C THR A 48 5.19 6.23 -4.48
N HIS A 49 4.49 7.32 -4.79
CA HIS A 49 3.56 7.43 -5.92
C HIS A 49 4.20 7.06 -7.26
N SER A 50 5.51 7.28 -7.41
CA SER A 50 6.25 6.92 -8.61
C SER A 50 6.38 5.41 -8.79
N HIS A 51 6.17 4.61 -7.74
CA HIS A 51 6.25 3.15 -7.80
C HIS A 51 4.89 2.48 -8.07
N ILE A 52 3.81 3.24 -8.29
CA ILE A 52 2.47 2.65 -8.56
C ILE A 52 2.46 1.78 -9.84
N PRO A 53 2.99 2.23 -11.00
CA PRO A 53 2.97 1.43 -12.23
C PRO A 53 3.69 0.09 -12.05
N TYR A 54 3.17 -0.99 -12.63
CA TYR A 54 3.74 -2.34 -12.48
C TYR A 54 5.25 -2.41 -12.71
N PRO A 55 5.81 -1.81 -13.78
CA PRO A 55 7.23 -1.95 -14.08
C PRO A 55 8.16 -1.20 -13.11
N TYR A 56 7.62 -0.33 -12.24
CA TYR A 56 8.41 0.52 -11.36
C TYR A 56 8.50 -0.15 -9.99
N ILE A 57 9.56 -0.92 -9.83
CA ILE A 57 9.86 -1.74 -8.65
C ILE A 57 11.05 -1.10 -7.93
N LEU A 58 11.03 -1.11 -6.59
CA LEU A 58 12.09 -0.51 -5.78
C LEU A 58 13.40 -1.29 -5.98
N GLY A 59 14.51 -0.57 -6.15
CA GLY A 59 15.81 -1.17 -6.45
C GLY A 59 16.42 -2.03 -5.33
N PHE A 60 15.84 -1.96 -4.13
CA PHE A 60 16.28 -2.71 -2.94
C PHE A 60 15.40 -3.92 -2.63
N ASP A 61 14.40 -4.22 -3.47
CA ASP A 61 13.57 -5.41 -3.28
C ASP A 61 14.40 -6.69 -3.39
N ASN A 62 14.28 -7.57 -2.40
CA ASN A 62 14.97 -8.85 -2.39
C ASN A 62 14.45 -9.78 -3.52
N PHE A 63 13.16 -9.68 -3.86
CA PHE A 63 12.49 -10.54 -4.85
C PHE A 63 11.60 -9.69 -5.78
N PRO A 64 12.19 -8.92 -6.72
CA PRO A 64 11.45 -7.94 -7.52
C PRO A 64 10.36 -8.55 -8.42
N LEU A 65 10.55 -9.79 -8.91
CA LEU A 65 9.50 -10.49 -9.66
C LEU A 65 8.33 -10.87 -8.75
N THR A 66 8.57 -11.20 -7.49
CA THR A 66 7.51 -11.43 -6.51
C THR A 66 6.76 -10.12 -6.22
N THR A 67 7.47 -9.00 -6.05
CA THR A 67 6.85 -7.67 -5.91
C THR A 67 5.93 -7.35 -7.10
N LEU A 68 6.37 -7.66 -8.33
CA LEU A 68 5.55 -7.45 -9.52
C LEU A 68 4.25 -8.27 -9.48
N GLU A 69 4.32 -9.54 -9.10
CA GLU A 69 3.13 -10.39 -8.97
C GLU A 69 2.21 -9.93 -7.83
N GLU A 70 2.78 -9.45 -6.72
CA GLU A 70 2.01 -8.87 -5.61
C GLU A 70 1.31 -7.58 -6.03
N LYS A 71 1.97 -6.70 -6.79
CA LYS A 71 1.33 -5.51 -7.37
C LYS A 71 0.20 -5.88 -8.34
N LYS A 72 0.39 -6.90 -9.18
CA LYS A 72 -0.66 -7.41 -10.09
C LYS A 72 -1.84 -8.00 -9.33
N LYS A 73 -1.61 -8.56 -8.14
CA LYS A 73 -2.67 -9.08 -7.27
C LYS A 73 -3.43 -7.95 -6.59
N TYR A 74 -2.72 -7.05 -5.91
CA TYR A 74 -3.36 -6.11 -4.98
C TYR A 74 -3.81 -4.80 -5.61
N LEU A 75 -3.14 -4.26 -6.63
CA LEU A 75 -3.56 -2.98 -7.22
C LEU A 75 -4.94 -3.02 -7.89
N PRO A 76 -5.34 -4.10 -8.60
CA PRO A 76 -6.73 -4.23 -9.06
C PRO A 76 -7.74 -4.19 -7.91
N GLN A 77 -7.48 -4.94 -6.84
CA GLN A 77 -8.35 -4.99 -5.68
C GLN A 77 -8.48 -3.61 -5.00
N ILE A 78 -7.36 -2.93 -4.78
CA ILE A 78 -7.32 -1.57 -4.21
C ILE A 78 -8.18 -0.61 -5.04
N TYR A 79 -8.07 -0.68 -6.37
CA TYR A 79 -8.84 0.16 -7.27
C TYR A 79 -10.33 -0.18 -7.25
N GLU A 80 -10.67 -1.46 -7.39
CA GLU A 80 -12.07 -1.95 -7.47
C GLU A 80 -12.84 -1.69 -6.17
N GLU A 81 -12.19 -1.87 -5.02
CA GLU A 81 -12.79 -1.62 -3.72
C GLU A 81 -12.65 -0.15 -3.26
N GLY A 82 -11.97 0.70 -4.03
CA GLY A 82 -11.83 2.12 -3.74
C GLY A 82 -11.01 2.43 -2.48
N TRP A 83 -10.01 1.60 -2.16
CA TRP A 83 -9.15 1.82 -1.00
C TRP A 83 -8.21 3.01 -1.22
N THR A 84 -7.89 3.71 -0.13
CA THR A 84 -6.85 4.75 -0.10
C THR A 84 -5.51 4.13 0.27
N ILE A 85 -4.45 4.42 -0.48
CA ILE A 85 -3.09 3.97 -0.19
C ILE A 85 -2.38 5.03 0.65
N ALA A 86 -1.92 4.70 1.86
CA ALA A 86 -0.99 5.51 2.63
C ALA A 86 0.46 5.19 2.22
N LEU A 87 1.22 6.22 1.84
CA LEU A 87 2.57 6.11 1.29
C LEU A 87 3.62 6.46 2.36
N GLU A 88 4.54 5.54 2.66
CA GLU A 88 5.48 5.71 3.78
C GLU A 88 6.75 6.51 3.43
N HIS A 89 7.17 6.50 2.16
CA HIS A 89 8.41 7.12 1.71
C HIS A 89 8.17 8.25 0.70
N ASP A 90 6.92 8.63 0.48
CA ASP A 90 6.58 9.70 -0.43
C ASP A 90 6.72 11.08 0.24
N MET A 91 7.68 11.87 -0.23
CA MET A 91 7.91 13.21 0.31
C MET A 91 6.83 14.23 -0.05
N LYS A 92 5.95 13.92 -1.02
CA LYS A 92 4.99 14.88 -1.58
C LYS A 92 3.56 14.56 -1.17
N TYR A 93 3.19 13.28 -1.11
CA TYR A 93 1.82 12.85 -0.89
C TYR A 93 1.74 11.89 0.30
N GLN A 94 0.91 12.21 1.30
CA GLN A 94 0.69 11.30 2.43
C GLN A 94 -0.04 10.02 1.99
N ALA A 95 -1.06 10.19 1.16
CA ALA A 95 -1.88 9.11 0.65
C ALA A 95 -2.46 9.45 -0.72
N CYS A 96 -2.95 8.43 -1.43
CA CYS A 96 -3.58 8.61 -2.73
C CYS A 96 -4.60 7.51 -3.06
N THR A 97 -5.46 7.79 -4.03
CA THR A 97 -6.13 6.73 -4.80
C THR A 97 -5.40 6.51 -6.13
N ILE A 98 -5.73 5.42 -6.80
CA ILE A 98 -5.13 5.02 -8.06
C ILE A 98 -6.19 4.88 -9.15
N LYS A 99 -5.75 4.87 -10.40
CA LYS A 99 -6.59 4.61 -11.58
C LYS A 99 -5.83 3.76 -12.61
N PRO A 100 -6.54 3.11 -13.56
CA PRO A 100 -5.88 2.40 -14.65
C PRO A 100 -4.95 3.31 -15.45
N ASN A 101 -3.74 2.84 -15.70
CA ASN A 101 -2.76 3.56 -16.51
C ASN A 101 -3.14 3.44 -18.00
N ALA A 102 -3.31 4.59 -18.67
CA ALA A 102 -3.73 4.64 -20.08
C ALA A 102 -2.77 3.94 -21.07
N LYS A 103 -1.52 3.68 -20.67
CA LYS A 103 -0.50 3.01 -21.48
C LYS A 103 -0.38 1.51 -21.19
N GLY A 104 -1.34 0.93 -20.45
CA GLY A 104 -1.37 -0.49 -20.14
C GLY A 104 -0.32 -0.95 -19.12
N LYS A 105 0.28 -0.03 -18.35
CA LYS A 105 1.33 -0.35 -17.35
C LYS A 105 0.77 -0.66 -15.95
N GLY A 106 -0.45 -1.18 -15.87
CA GLY A 106 -1.17 -1.39 -14.61
C GLY A 106 -1.91 -0.13 -14.18
N PHE A 107 -1.50 0.46 -13.07
CA PHE A 107 -2.15 1.61 -12.45
C PHE A 107 -1.23 2.83 -12.39
N GLU A 108 -1.81 3.99 -12.11
CA GLU A 108 -1.09 5.23 -11.85
C GLU A 108 -1.80 6.04 -10.76
N PHE A 109 -1.10 7.05 -10.24
CA PHE A 109 -1.65 8.02 -9.30
C PHE A 109 -2.92 8.69 -9.87
N ASP A 110 -3.96 8.80 -9.04
CA ASP A 110 -5.20 9.48 -9.40
C ASP A 110 -5.37 10.81 -8.67
N LYS A 111 -5.68 10.76 -7.37
CA LYS A 111 -5.87 11.94 -6.51
C LYS A 111 -5.14 11.78 -5.19
N GLU A 112 -4.69 12.91 -4.67
CA GLU A 112 -4.14 13.03 -3.32
C GLU A 112 -5.24 12.86 -2.28
N VAL A 113 -4.89 12.22 -1.16
CA VAL A 113 -5.71 12.16 0.04
C VAL A 113 -4.85 12.64 1.21
N ILE A 114 -5.36 13.60 1.97
CA ILE A 114 -4.72 14.09 3.20
C ILE A 114 -5.29 13.29 4.36
N ILE A 115 -4.43 12.57 5.08
CA ILE A 115 -4.82 11.72 6.22
C ILE A 115 -4.55 12.41 7.57
N THR A 116 -3.62 13.36 7.61
CA THR A 116 -3.35 14.18 8.80
C THR A 116 -3.04 15.62 8.41
N ASP A 117 -3.39 16.58 9.28
CA ASP A 117 -2.91 17.95 9.14
C ASP A 117 -1.38 18.00 9.28
N ALA A 118 -0.69 18.45 8.22
CA ALA A 118 0.78 18.53 8.17
C ALA A 118 1.39 19.56 9.15
N ASN A 119 0.55 20.28 9.91
CA ASN A 119 0.96 21.29 10.90
C ASN A 119 1.12 20.73 12.32
N LEU A 120 1.09 19.41 12.53
CA LEU A 120 1.23 18.78 13.84
C LEU A 120 2.68 18.73 14.40
N HIS A 121 3.62 19.47 13.82
CA HIS A 121 4.98 19.63 14.37
C HIS A 121 5.07 20.57 15.60
N GLU A 122 3.93 21.01 16.15
CA GLU A 122 3.83 21.81 17.38
C GLU A 122 3.12 21.06 18.53
N LEU A 123 3.56 19.84 18.83
CA LEU A 123 3.25 19.15 20.10
C LEU A 123 4.52 18.75 20.84
#